data_AF-A0A444W5J9-F1
#
_entry.id   AF-A0A444W5J9-F1
#
_cell.length_a   1.000
_cell.length_b   1.000
_cell.length_c   1.000
_cell.angle_alpha   90.00
_cell.angle_beta   90.00
_cell.angle_gamma   90.00
#
_symmetry.space_group_name_H-M   'P 1'
#
loop_
_entity.id
_entity.type
_entity.pdbx_description
1 polymer ?
#
loop_
_entity_poly.entity_id
_entity_poly.type
_entity_poly.pdbx_seq_one_letter_code
_entity_poly.pdbx_strand_id
1 'polypeptide(L)'
;MRIAILGAHKVGKTTLAEKLHETLSDYEFYSEPYFELQEMGFDFSEMPTADDYMIQLEHSLKQIVRSNRNAIFDRCSIDLLAYALAVDDKLNFSSIFNKIQNSIKEIDVFVFVPIEKPDRILCSASDLPELSYEVNDIIRELIDDFDLEVIEVNGNLSERLNQIQNKIEH
;
A
#
# COMPACT_ATOMS: atom_id res chain seq x y z
N MET A 1 16.04 -7.35 -2.38
CA MET A 1 14.66 -7.72 -2.01
C MET A 1 13.74 -6.51 -2.17
N ARG A 2 12.52 -6.70 -2.67
CA ARG A 2 11.50 -5.66 -2.82
C ARG A 2 10.45 -5.80 -1.70
N ILE A 3 10.25 -4.74 -0.93
CA ILE A 3 9.32 -4.71 0.20
C ILE A 3 8.21 -3.71 -0.11
N ALA A 4 6.95 -4.14 -0.09
CA ALA A 4 5.80 -3.26 -0.28
C ALA A 4 4.95 -3.17 0.99
N ILE A 5 4.61 -1.96 1.41
CA ILE A 5 3.77 -1.72 2.59
C ILE A 5 2.37 -1.35 2.13
N LEU A 6 1.35 -2.07 2.60
CA LEU A 6 -0.05 -1.90 2.20
C LEU A 6 -0.97 -1.75 3.42
N GLY A 7 -2.11 -1.10 3.23
CA GLY A 7 -3.11 -0.84 4.27
C GLY A 7 -3.89 0.45 4.03
N ALA A 8 -4.96 0.65 4.78
CA ALA A 8 -5.81 1.83 4.65
C ALA A 8 -5.06 3.14 4.93
N HIS A 9 -5.65 4.28 4.57
CA HIS A 9 -5.14 5.61 4.86
C HIS A 9 -5.00 5.80 6.36
N LYS A 10 -3.99 6.60 6.75
CA LYS A 10 -3.75 6.97 8.15
C LYS A 10 -3.55 5.78 9.10
N VAL A 11 -3.05 4.64 8.62
CA VAL A 11 -2.59 3.54 9.48
C VAL A 11 -1.09 3.59 9.83
N GLY A 12 -0.37 4.63 9.38
CA GLY A 12 1.06 4.84 9.68
C GLY A 12 2.04 4.15 8.72
N LYS A 13 1.65 3.92 7.46
CA LYS A 13 2.47 3.24 6.43
C LYS A 13 3.69 4.04 6.03
N THR A 14 3.52 5.31 5.63
CA THR A 14 4.62 6.19 5.24
C THR A 14 5.69 6.26 6.31
N THR A 15 5.30 6.52 7.56
CA THR A 15 6.24 6.55 8.68
C THR A 15 6.96 5.21 8.90
N LEU A 16 6.27 4.09 8.70
CA LEU A 16 6.90 2.76 8.77
C LEU A 16 7.87 2.53 7.61
N ALA A 17 7.50 2.94 6.40
CA ALA A 17 8.30 2.82 5.19
C ALA A 17 9.59 3.64 5.29
N GLU A 18 9.49 4.90 5.72
CA GLU A 18 10.61 5.79 6.00
C GLU A 18 11.53 5.18 7.06
N LYS A 19 10.97 4.69 8.17
CA LYS A 19 11.77 4.10 9.24
C LYS A 19 12.48 2.82 8.81
N LEU A 20 11.82 2.01 7.98
CA LEU A 20 12.42 0.82 7.39
C LEU A 20 13.58 1.18 6.45
N HIS A 21 13.41 2.22 5.64
CA HIS A 21 14.46 2.74 4.74
C HIS A 21 15.65 3.32 5.51
N GLU A 22 15.43 4.05 6.61
CA GLU A 22 16.52 4.48 7.50
C GLU A 22 17.35 3.30 8.03
N THR A 23 16.71 2.15 8.23
CA THR A 23 17.37 0.95 8.77
C THR A 23 18.03 0.11 7.67
N LEU A 24 17.47 0.12 6.46
CA LEU A 24 17.96 -0.58 5.28
C LEU A 24 18.54 0.43 4.28
N SER A 25 19.65 1.08 4.63
CA SER A 25 20.23 2.22 3.87
C SER A 25 20.62 1.90 2.42
N ASP A 26 20.77 0.61 2.08
CA ASP A 26 21.10 0.16 0.73
C ASP A 26 19.86 -0.07 -0.16
N TYR A 27 18.65 0.23 0.35
CA TYR A 27 17.39 0.10 -0.36
C TYR A 27 16.98 1.44 -0.94
N GLU A 28 16.43 1.42 -2.15
CA GLU A 28 15.83 2.60 -2.75
C GLU A 28 14.40 2.80 -2.26
N PHE A 29 14.05 4.02 -1.86
CA PHE A 29 12.72 4.36 -1.39
C PHE A 29 11.84 4.87 -2.55
N TYR A 30 10.67 4.25 -2.70
CA TYR A 30 9.64 4.64 -3.65
C TYR A 30 8.44 5.18 -2.86
N SER A 31 8.22 6.49 -2.98
CA SER A 31 7.14 7.20 -2.28
C SER A 31 5.76 6.83 -2.85
N GLU A 32 4.73 7.16 -2.07
CA GLU A 32 3.33 7.02 -2.48
C GLU A 32 3.08 7.63 -3.88
N PRO A 33 2.44 6.88 -4.81
CA PRO A 33 2.21 7.32 -6.19
C PRO A 33 1.52 8.67 -6.33
N TYR A 34 0.61 8.99 -5.40
CA TYR A 34 -0.09 10.28 -5.36
C TYR A 34 0.87 11.47 -5.42
N PHE A 35 1.94 11.47 -4.62
CA PHE A 35 2.86 12.60 -4.54
C PHE A 35 3.71 12.73 -5.81
N GLU A 36 4.23 11.62 -6.34
CA GLU A 36 4.96 11.66 -7.61
C GLU A 36 4.07 12.14 -8.77
N LEU A 37 2.81 11.70 -8.80
CA LEU A 37 1.85 12.12 -9.83
C LEU A 37 1.49 13.61 -9.70
N GLN A 38 1.33 14.13 -8.48
CA GLN A 38 1.16 15.57 -8.27
C GLN A 38 2.37 16.38 -8.78
N GLU A 39 3.60 15.93 -8.52
CA GLU A 39 4.82 16.58 -9.04
C GLU A 39 4.87 16.57 -10.57
N MET A 40 4.28 15.55 -11.21
CA MET A 40 4.13 15.44 -12.66
C MET A 40 2.98 16.30 -13.23
N GLY A 41 2.21 16.99 -12.37
CA GLY A 41 1.13 17.89 -12.77
C GLY A 41 -0.26 17.25 -12.83
N PHE A 42 -0.45 16.06 -12.24
CA PHE A 42 -1.79 15.49 -12.06
C PHE A 42 -2.52 16.23 -10.93
N ASP A 43 -3.78 16.59 -11.20
CA ASP A 43 -4.67 17.23 -10.23
C ASP A 43 -5.77 16.24 -9.86
N PHE A 44 -5.69 15.71 -8.64
CA PHE A 44 -6.68 14.79 -8.10
C PHE A 44 -7.72 15.55 -7.29
N SER A 45 -8.98 15.12 -7.36
CA SER A 45 -10.04 15.73 -6.56
C SER A 45 -9.81 15.51 -5.06
N GLU A 46 -10.35 16.42 -4.24
CA GLU A 46 -10.31 16.32 -2.77
C GLU A 46 -10.84 14.97 -2.25
N MET A 47 -11.85 14.43 -2.94
CA MET A 47 -12.26 13.03 -2.83
C MET A 47 -11.87 12.32 -4.13
N PRO A 48 -10.81 11.49 -4.15
CA PRO A 48 -10.38 10.80 -5.35
C PRO A 48 -11.46 9.86 -5.88
N THR A 49 -11.64 9.86 -7.20
CA THR A 49 -12.52 8.94 -7.92
C THR A 49 -11.86 7.58 -8.11
N ALA A 50 -12.63 6.56 -8.53
CA ALA A 50 -12.05 5.27 -8.91
C ALA A 50 -11.00 5.41 -10.03
N ASP A 51 -11.23 6.29 -11.01
CA ASP A 51 -10.26 6.58 -12.09
C ASP A 51 -8.96 7.19 -11.54
N ASP A 52 -9.04 8.06 -10.53
CA ASP A 52 -7.86 8.64 -9.89
C ASP A 52 -7.01 7.57 -9.19
N TYR A 53 -7.66 6.63 -8.49
CA TYR A 53 -6.98 5.48 -7.90
C TYR A 53 -6.40 4.54 -8.95
N MET A 54 -7.07 4.37 -10.11
CA MET A 54 -6.55 3.58 -11.22
C MET A 54 -5.31 4.21 -11.85
N ILE A 55 -5.25 5.55 -11.96
CA ILE A 55 -4.05 6.26 -12.41
C ILE A 55 -2.88 6.02 -11.44
N GLN A 56 -3.15 6.14 -10.13
CA GLN A 56 -2.16 5.87 -9.09
C GLN A 56 -1.68 4.40 -9.11
N LEU A 57 -2.60 3.46 -9.31
CA LEU A 57 -2.31 2.03 -9.46
C LEU A 57 -1.39 1.79 -10.66
N GLU A 58 -1.70 2.34 -11.83
CA GLU A 58 -0.83 2.22 -13.00
C GLU A 58 0.55 2.81 -12.78
N HIS A 59 0.66 3.89 -12.01
CA HIS A 59 1.94 4.47 -11.64
C HIS A 59 2.72 3.59 -10.67
N SER A 60 2.06 3.01 -9.65
CA SER A 60 2.66 2.02 -8.75
C SER A 60 3.21 0.81 -9.50
N LEU A 61 2.47 0.30 -10.48
CA LEU A 61 2.95 -0.79 -11.34
C LEU A 61 4.23 -0.39 -12.10
N LYS A 62 4.32 0.86 -12.59
CA LYS A 62 5.54 1.37 -13.25
C LYS A 62 6.69 1.54 -12.25
N GLN A 63 6.42 1.97 -11.02
CA GLN A 63 7.43 2.05 -9.95
C GLN A 63 8.05 0.68 -9.70
N ILE A 64 7.25 -0.38 -9.60
CA ILE A 64 7.73 -1.75 -9.37
C ILE A 64 8.58 -2.24 -10.55
N VAL A 65 8.12 -2.02 -11.78
CA VAL A 65 8.85 -2.46 -12.99
C VAL A 65 10.20 -1.75 -13.14
N ARG A 66 10.28 -0.45 -12.82
CA ARG A 66 11.54 0.32 -12.90
C ARG A 66 12.47 0.09 -11.72
N SER A 67 12.00 -0.58 -10.66
CA SER A 67 12.76 -0.63 -9.41
C SER A 67 13.94 -1.59 -9.47
N ASN A 68 14.97 -1.20 -8.73
CA ASN A 68 16.07 -2.09 -8.40
C ASN A 68 15.59 -3.26 -7.53
N ARG A 69 16.47 -4.26 -7.39
CA ARG A 69 16.18 -5.42 -6.53
C ARG A 69 16.03 -5.04 -5.06
N ASN A 70 16.66 -3.97 -4.56
CA ASN A 70 16.54 -3.52 -3.17
C ASN A 70 15.66 -2.27 -3.16
N ALA A 71 14.36 -2.45 -2.90
CA ALA A 71 13.40 -1.35 -2.96
C ALA A 71 12.37 -1.44 -1.84
N ILE A 72 11.95 -0.30 -1.31
CA ILE A 72 10.86 -0.16 -0.34
C ILE A 72 9.79 0.72 -0.97
N PHE A 73 8.56 0.23 -1.04
CA PHE A 73 7.42 0.96 -1.58
C PHE A 73 6.48 1.39 -0.46
N ASP A 74 6.28 2.71 -0.35
CA ASP A 74 5.23 3.31 0.46
C ASP A 74 3.91 3.25 -0.31
N ARG A 75 3.20 2.12 -0.16
CA ARG A 75 2.03 1.61 -0.92
C ARG A 75 2.34 0.55 -1.96
N CYS A 76 1.29 -0.18 -2.30
CA CYS A 76 1.32 -1.30 -3.24
C CYS A 76 0.19 -1.16 -4.27
N SER A 77 0.21 -2.01 -5.30
CA SER A 77 -0.92 -2.16 -6.21
C SER A 77 -2.19 -2.65 -5.50
N ILE A 78 -2.06 -3.37 -4.38
CA ILE A 78 -3.21 -3.98 -3.69
C ILE A 78 -4.05 -2.95 -2.93
N ASP A 79 -3.44 -2.05 -2.14
CA ASP A 79 -4.23 -1.04 -1.41
C ASP A 79 -4.83 0.00 -2.35
N LEU A 80 -4.14 0.35 -3.44
CA LEU A 80 -4.70 1.23 -4.48
C LEU A 80 -5.89 0.60 -5.21
N LEU A 81 -5.83 -0.70 -5.51
CA LEU A 81 -6.97 -1.43 -6.05
C LEU A 81 -8.14 -1.47 -5.07
N ALA A 82 -7.87 -1.70 -3.78
CA ALA A 82 -8.89 -1.70 -2.75
C ALA A 82 -9.62 -0.36 -2.64
N TYR A 83 -8.89 0.75 -2.73
CA TYR A 83 -9.48 2.08 -2.80
C TYR A 83 -10.36 2.27 -4.03
N ALA A 84 -9.91 1.84 -5.20
CA ALA A 84 -10.69 1.96 -6.43
C ALA A 84 -12.00 1.15 -6.35
N LEU A 85 -11.96 -0.05 -5.76
CA LEU A 85 -13.13 -0.90 -5.55
C LEU A 85 -14.08 -0.37 -4.47
N ALA A 86 -13.56 0.26 -3.42
CA ALA A 86 -14.40 0.87 -2.38
C ALA A 86 -15.17 2.09 -2.90
N VAL A 87 -14.60 2.83 -3.85
CA VAL A 87 -15.26 3.98 -4.49
C VAL A 87 -16.23 3.55 -5.61
N ASP A 88 -15.89 2.49 -6.34
CA ASP A 88 -16.74 1.90 -7.39
C ASP A 88 -16.70 0.36 -7.34
N ASP A 89 -17.74 -0.22 -6.72
CA ASP A 89 -17.91 -1.68 -6.57
C ASP A 89 -18.11 -2.42 -7.90
N LYS A 90 -18.34 -1.70 -9.00
CA LYS A 90 -18.52 -2.25 -10.36
C LYS A 90 -17.29 -2.06 -11.24
N LEU A 91 -16.20 -1.54 -10.68
CA LEU A 91 -14.97 -1.30 -11.41
C LEU A 91 -14.46 -2.60 -12.05
N ASN A 92 -14.30 -2.57 -13.37
CA ASN A 92 -13.75 -3.68 -14.11
C ASN A 92 -12.24 -3.50 -14.32
N PHE A 93 -11.44 -4.20 -13.53
CA PHE A 93 -9.97 -4.17 -13.60
C PHE A 93 -9.36 -5.36 -14.39
N SER A 94 -10.17 -6.12 -15.14
CA SER A 94 -9.71 -7.29 -15.91
C SER A 94 -8.60 -6.96 -16.92
N SER A 95 -8.59 -5.75 -17.47
CA SER A 95 -7.58 -5.28 -18.42
C SER A 95 -6.18 -5.12 -17.81
N ILE A 96 -6.11 -4.86 -16.49
CA ILE A 96 -4.86 -4.69 -15.75
C ILE A 96 -4.57 -5.83 -14.78
N PHE A 97 -5.49 -6.79 -14.63
CA PHE A 97 -5.34 -7.95 -13.73
C PHE A 97 -4.00 -8.67 -13.91
N ASN A 98 -3.62 -8.97 -15.15
CA ASN A 98 -2.33 -9.61 -15.44
C ASN A 98 -1.13 -8.74 -15.02
N LYS A 99 -1.25 -7.40 -15.12
CA LYS A 99 -0.18 -6.50 -14.68
C LYS A 99 -0.05 -6.51 -13.16
N ILE A 100 -1.17 -6.53 -12.44
CA ILE A 100 -1.21 -6.65 -10.96
C ILE A 100 -0.62 -8.00 -10.53
N GLN A 101 -1.03 -9.10 -11.16
CA GLN A 101 -0.45 -10.41 -10.86
C GLN A 101 1.06 -10.47 -11.12
N ASN A 102 1.54 -9.80 -12.18
CA ASN A 102 2.96 -9.74 -12.45
C ASN A 102 3.69 -8.85 -11.45
N SER A 103 3.13 -7.70 -11.05
CA SER A 103 3.77 -6.84 -10.04
C SER A 103 3.84 -7.52 -8.68
N ILE A 104 2.84 -8.31 -8.32
CA ILE A 104 2.84 -9.11 -7.09
C ILE A 104 4.05 -10.05 -7.04
N LYS A 105 4.33 -10.74 -8.15
CA LYS A 105 5.46 -11.69 -8.25
C LYS A 105 6.84 -11.02 -8.19
N GLU A 106 6.90 -9.71 -8.43
CA GLU A 106 8.13 -8.93 -8.36
C GLU A 106 8.43 -8.45 -6.93
N ILE A 107 7.45 -8.47 -6.03
CA ILE A 107 7.59 -8.12 -4.62
C ILE A 107 7.95 -9.37 -3.82
N ASP A 108 9.00 -9.28 -3.01
CA ASP A 108 9.47 -10.39 -2.19
C ASP A 108 8.76 -10.40 -0.81
N VAL A 109 8.42 -9.22 -0.28
CA VAL A 109 7.81 -9.08 1.05
C VAL A 109 6.66 -8.09 1.01
N PHE A 110 5.48 -8.55 1.40
CA PHE A 110 4.33 -7.68 1.66
C PHE A 110 4.18 -7.43 3.15
N VAL A 111 4.05 -6.17 3.55
CA VAL A 111 3.81 -5.77 4.93
C VAL A 111 2.43 -5.14 5.01
N PHE A 112 1.50 -5.84 5.66
CA PHE A 112 0.15 -5.34 5.85
C PHE A 112 0.03 -4.63 7.19
N VAL A 113 -0.43 -3.38 7.16
CA VAL A 113 -0.70 -2.55 8.33
C VAL A 113 -2.22 -2.39 8.48
N PRO A 114 -2.87 -3.22 9.31
CA PRO A 114 -4.32 -3.17 9.51
C PRO A 114 -4.74 -1.96 10.36
N ILE A 115 -6.04 -1.65 10.33
CA ILE A 115 -6.67 -0.83 11.36
C ILE A 115 -6.79 -1.65 12.65
N GLU A 116 -6.14 -1.20 13.73
CA GLU A 116 -6.13 -1.88 15.03
C GLU A 116 -7.43 -1.62 15.83
N LYS A 117 -7.74 -2.48 16.82
CA LYS A 117 -8.88 -2.30 17.75
C LYS A 117 -8.37 -2.27 19.20
N PRO A 118 -8.45 -1.14 19.94
CA PRO A 118 -8.94 0.17 19.50
C PRO A 118 -7.99 0.80 18.46
N ASP A 119 -8.56 1.64 17.58
CA ASP A 119 -7.78 2.35 16.57
C ASP A 119 -6.74 3.24 17.26
N ARG A 120 -5.47 3.08 16.85
CA ARG A 120 -4.34 3.82 17.41
C ARG A 120 -4.15 5.17 16.76
N ILE A 121 -4.73 5.38 15.58
CA ILE A 121 -4.63 6.64 14.85
C ILE A 121 -6.01 7.27 14.84
N LEU A 122 -6.16 8.33 15.64
CA LEU A 122 -7.40 9.08 15.73
C LEU A 122 -7.63 9.82 14.41
N CYS A 123 -8.45 9.23 13.53
CA CYS A 123 -8.98 9.94 12.37
C CYS A 123 -9.91 11.06 12.82
N SER A 124 -9.77 12.23 12.20
CA SER A 124 -10.70 13.34 12.37
C SER A 124 -12.05 13.00 11.71
N ALA A 125 -13.14 13.61 12.16
CA ALA A 125 -14.49 13.31 11.62
C ALA A 125 -14.62 13.59 10.10
N SER A 126 -13.72 14.39 9.52
CA SER A 126 -13.65 14.67 8.08
C SER A 126 -12.97 13.56 7.26
N ASP A 127 -12.39 12.54 7.90
CA ASP A 127 -11.53 11.54 7.24
C ASP A 127 -12.28 10.31 6.70
N LEU A 128 -13.61 10.38 6.60
CA LEU A 128 -14.48 9.27 6.18
C LEU A 128 -14.06 7.92 6.80
N PRO A 129 -14.22 7.74 8.12
CA PRO A 129 -13.77 6.52 8.81
C PRO A 129 -14.33 5.24 8.19
N GLU A 130 -15.59 5.27 7.74
CA GLU A 130 -16.28 4.14 7.10
C GLU A 130 -15.52 3.63 5.86
N LEU A 131 -15.05 4.53 5.00
CA LEU A 131 -14.26 4.16 3.81
C LEU A 131 -12.95 3.47 4.20
N SER A 132 -12.31 3.90 5.29
CA SER A 132 -11.04 3.28 5.72
C SER A 132 -11.25 1.87 6.25
N TYR A 133 -12.35 1.61 6.96
CA TYR A 133 -12.72 0.25 7.38
C TYR A 133 -13.09 -0.63 6.19
N GLU A 134 -13.89 -0.12 5.26
CA GLU A 134 -14.25 -0.83 4.03
C GLU A 134 -13.02 -1.20 3.21
N VAL A 135 -12.10 -0.25 2.99
CA VAL A 135 -10.83 -0.52 2.30
C VAL A 135 -9.98 -1.54 3.05
N ASN A 136 -9.92 -1.47 4.39
CA ASN A 136 -9.20 -2.47 5.17
C ASN A 136 -9.77 -3.88 4.97
N ASP A 137 -11.10 -4.01 4.88
CA ASP A 137 -11.76 -5.29 4.65
C ASP A 137 -11.54 -5.78 3.22
N ILE A 138 -11.65 -4.91 2.21
CA ILE A 138 -11.32 -5.23 0.81
C ILE A 138 -9.85 -5.65 0.67
N ILE A 139 -8.91 -5.00 1.37
CA ILE A 139 -7.50 -5.41 1.35
C ILE A 139 -7.35 -6.85 1.85
N ARG A 140 -8.08 -7.24 2.91
CA ARG A 140 -8.03 -8.63 3.42
C ARG A 140 -8.58 -9.61 2.39
N GLU A 141 -9.69 -9.28 1.73
CA GLU A 141 -10.24 -10.10 0.64
C GLU A 141 -9.26 -10.23 -0.52
N LEU A 142 -8.62 -9.13 -0.94
CA LEU A 142 -7.62 -9.16 -2.02
C LEU A 142 -6.36 -9.94 -1.64
N ILE A 143 -5.93 -9.89 -0.37
CA ILE A 143 -4.82 -10.72 0.13
C ILE A 143 -5.15 -12.21 -0.06
N ASP A 144 -6.38 -12.61 0.29
CA ASP A 144 -6.85 -13.99 0.14
C ASP A 144 -7.02 -14.37 -1.35
N ASP A 145 -7.64 -13.51 -2.16
CA ASP A 145 -7.91 -13.74 -3.59
C ASP A 145 -6.63 -13.87 -4.43
N PHE A 146 -5.59 -13.11 -4.08
CA PHE A 146 -4.28 -13.17 -4.74
C PHE A 146 -3.31 -14.15 -4.08
N ASP A 147 -3.71 -14.86 -3.00
CA ASP A 147 -2.87 -15.78 -2.22
C ASP A 147 -1.55 -15.13 -1.78
N LEU A 148 -1.64 -13.91 -1.22
CA LEU A 148 -0.48 -13.12 -0.82
C LEU A 148 0.03 -13.55 0.56
N GLU A 149 1.30 -13.93 0.63
CA GLU A 149 1.98 -14.08 1.91
C GLU A 149 2.34 -12.69 2.47
N VAL A 150 1.62 -12.27 3.50
CA VAL A 150 1.80 -10.95 4.14
C VAL A 150 2.34 -11.06 5.56
N ILE A 151 3.18 -10.08 5.93
CA ILE A 151 3.55 -9.80 7.30
C ILE A 151 2.54 -8.80 7.86
N GLU A 152 1.51 -9.29 8.55
CA GLU A 152 0.61 -8.43 9.31
C GLU A 152 1.35 -7.87 10.54
N VAL A 153 1.48 -6.54 10.62
CA VAL A 153 2.17 -5.85 11.72
C VAL A 153 1.20 -5.07 12.58
N ASN A 154 1.39 -5.14 13.89
CA ASN A 154 0.56 -4.41 14.85
C ASN A 154 1.46 -3.69 15.86
N GLY A 155 0.95 -2.69 16.56
CA GLY A 155 1.74 -2.03 17.60
C GLY A 155 2.15 -0.60 17.27
N ASN A 156 3.05 -0.06 18.08
CA ASN A 156 3.75 1.18 17.77
C ASN A 156 4.81 0.97 16.66
N LEU A 157 5.39 2.06 16.16
CA LEU A 157 6.37 2.04 15.07
C LEU A 157 7.54 1.07 15.31
N SER A 158 8.10 1.04 16.54
CA SER A 158 9.22 0.17 16.90
C SER A 158 8.80 -1.31 16.94
N GLU A 159 7.62 -1.60 17.49
CA GLU A 159 7.05 -2.96 17.50
C GLU A 159 6.82 -3.50 16.09
N ARG A 160 6.28 -2.66 15.19
CA ARG A 160 6.04 -3.02 13.78
C ARG A 160 7.35 -3.26 13.04
N LEU A 161 8.36 -2.41 13.24
CA LEU A 161 9.69 -2.58 12.64
C LEU A 161 10.34 -3.91 13.06
N ASN A 162 10.30 -4.22 14.35
CA ASN A 162 10.86 -5.48 14.87
C ASN A 162 10.16 -6.71 14.27
N GLN A 163 8.83 -6.67 14.09
CA GLN A 163 8.08 -7.75 13.43
C GLN A 163 8.53 -7.99 11.99
N ILE A 164 8.81 -6.93 11.25
CA ILE A 164 9.32 -7.01 9.87
C ILE A 164 10.73 -7.60 9.87
N GLN A 165 11.63 -7.07 10.68
CA GLN A 165 13.04 -7.51 10.75
C GLN A 165 13.15 -8.98 11.12
N ASN A 166 12.41 -9.43 12.13
CA ASN A 166 12.42 -10.84 12.57
C ASN A 166 11.99 -11.82 11.46
N LYS A 167 11.23 -11.37 10.46
CA LYS A 167 10.79 -12.21 9.33
C LYS A 167 11.69 -12.10 8.12
N ILE A 168 12.45 -11.02 7.97
CA ILE A 168 13.33 -10.76 6.83
C ILE A 168 14.76 -11.28 7.10
N GLU A 169 15.18 -11.36 8.36
CA GLU A 169 16.49 -11.88 8.77
C GLU A 169 16.56 -13.42 8.87
N HIS A 170 15.48 -14.13 8.54
CA HIS A 170 15.38 -15.60 8.52
C HIS A 170 15.35 -16.12 7.08
#